data_AF-A0A4Q3HW42-F1
#
_entry.id   AF-A0A4Q3HW42-F1
#
_cell.length_a   1.000
_cell.length_b   1.000
_cell.length_c   1.000
_cell.angle_alpha   90.00
_cell.angle_beta   90.00
_cell.angle_gamma   90.00
#
_symmetry.space_group_name_H-M   'P 1'
#
loop_
_entity.id
_entity.type
_entity.pdbx_description
1 polymer ?
#
loop_
_entity_poly.entity_id
_entity_poly.type
_entity_poly.pdbx_seq_one_letter_code
_entity_poly.pdbx_strand_id
1 'polypeptide(L)'
;EQTTVRLGNYVGAIAVNRREGLVGLTSPVGGAAVTLDARTGKVLREETVREAAGVAPAAHGIAVSTYDGRFNETRSRIAWDQHIVRIG
;
A
#
# COMPACT_ATOMS: atom_id res chain seq x y z
N GLU A 1 5.63 -14.21 -10.90
CA GLU A 1 4.79 -13.59 -11.96
C GLU A 1 3.39 -13.17 -11.47
N GLN A 2 2.68 -13.97 -10.67
CA GLN A 2 1.31 -13.62 -10.23
C GLN A 2 1.20 -12.23 -9.57
N THR A 3 2.12 -11.87 -8.68
CA THR A 3 2.14 -10.54 -8.03
C THR A 3 2.36 -9.40 -9.01
N THR A 4 3.26 -9.58 -9.98
CA THR A 4 3.55 -8.57 -11.01
C THR A 4 2.31 -8.31 -11.88
N VAL A 5 1.59 -9.37 -12.25
CA VAL A 5 0.31 -9.29 -12.96
C VAL A 5 -0.73 -8.56 -12.11
N ARG A 6 -0.83 -8.88 -10.81
CA ARG A 6 -1.76 -8.24 -9.88
C ARG A 6 -1.48 -6.74 -9.70
N LEU A 7 -0.22 -6.33 -9.73
CA LEU A 7 0.18 -4.91 -9.72
C LEU A 7 -0.01 -4.24 -11.10
N GLY A 8 -0.49 -4.94 -12.12
CA GLY A 8 -0.67 -4.38 -13.46
C GLY A 8 0.65 -3.88 -14.07
N ASN A 9 1.80 -4.46 -13.67
CA ASN A 9 3.14 -3.99 -14.00
C ASN A 9 3.42 -2.51 -13.62
N TYR A 10 2.66 -1.95 -12.69
CA TYR A 10 2.78 -0.56 -12.26
C TYR A 10 2.71 -0.46 -10.73
N VAL A 11 3.71 0.15 -10.11
CA VAL A 11 3.69 0.49 -8.68
C VAL A 11 3.52 2.00 -8.57
N GLY A 12 2.40 2.43 -7.99
CA GLY A 12 2.07 3.84 -7.80
C GLY A 12 2.68 4.43 -6.53
N ALA A 13 2.83 3.61 -5.48
CA ALA A 13 3.55 4.01 -4.28
C ALA A 13 4.24 2.84 -3.57
N ILE A 14 5.27 3.22 -2.82
CA ILE A 14 6.11 2.35 -2.02
C ILE A 14 6.40 2.99 -0.66
N ALA A 15 6.34 2.19 0.40
CA ALA A 15 6.68 2.60 1.75
C ALA A 15 7.42 1.48 2.48
N VAL A 16 8.29 1.85 3.44
CA VAL A 16 9.04 0.89 4.26
C VAL A 16 8.69 1.07 5.73
N ASN A 17 8.12 0.03 6.34
CA ASN A 17 8.02 -0.08 7.80
C ASN A 17 9.28 -0.75 8.35
N ARG A 18 10.27 0.06 8.72
CA ARG A 18 11.56 -0.43 9.25
C ARG A 18 11.44 -1.15 10.58
N ARG A 19 10.48 -0.77 11.43
CA ARG A 19 10.25 -1.41 12.73
C ARG A 19 9.86 -2.88 12.54
N GLU A 20 9.09 -3.18 11.50
CA GLU A 20 8.59 -4.54 11.21
C GLU A 20 9.34 -5.24 10.08
N GLY A 21 10.26 -4.57 9.41
CA GLY A 21 10.96 -5.12 8.26
C GLY A 21 10.03 -5.39 7.09
N LEU A 22 9.10 -4.48 6.80
CA LEU A 22 8.11 -4.63 5.73
C LEU A 22 8.28 -3.57 4.63
N VAL A 23 8.01 -3.96 3.39
CA VAL A 23 7.81 -3.04 2.27
C VAL A 23 6.35 -3.13 1.82
N GLY A 24 5.65 -2.00 1.81
CA GLY A 24 4.31 -1.87 1.27
C GLY A 24 4.33 -1.30 -0.13
N LEU A 25 3.51 -1.85 -1.02
CA LEU A 25 3.34 -1.43 -2.40
C LEU A 25 1.85 -1.27 -2.71
N THR A 26 1.51 -0.27 -3.51
CA THR A 26 0.18 -0.15 -4.10
C THR A 26 0.25 0.04 -5.60
N SER A 27 -0.79 -0.45 -6.29
CA SER A 27 -1.02 -0.21 -7.70
C SER A 27 -2.45 0.27 -7.90
N PRO A 28 -2.67 1.54 -8.30
CA PRO A 28 -4.00 1.99 -8.68
C PRO A 28 -4.46 1.32 -9.97
N VAL A 29 -3.53 1.04 -10.90
CA VAL A 29 -3.79 0.36 -12.18
C VAL A 29 -4.23 -1.09 -11.95
N GLY A 30 -3.55 -1.81 -11.06
CA GLY A 30 -3.86 -3.19 -10.70
C GLY A 30 -4.95 -3.33 -9.64
N GLY A 31 -5.31 -2.24 -8.95
CA GLY A 31 -6.25 -2.25 -7.84
C GLY A 31 -5.78 -3.14 -6.69
N ALA A 32 -4.51 -3.03 -6.30
CA ALA A 32 -3.89 -3.94 -5.35
C ALA A 32 -2.98 -3.26 -4.34
N ALA A 33 -2.91 -3.86 -3.15
CA ALA A 33 -1.88 -3.60 -2.15
C ALA A 33 -1.08 -4.88 -1.89
N VAL A 34 0.24 -4.78 -1.80
CA VAL A 34 1.14 -5.90 -1.57
C VAL A 34 2.10 -5.55 -0.45
N THR A 35 2.32 -6.50 0.47
CA THR A 35 3.33 -6.39 1.52
C THR A 35 4.42 -7.44 1.30
N LEU A 36 5.67 -6.99 1.33
CA LEU A 36 6.86 -7.82 1.20
C LEU A 36 7.66 -7.83 2.50
N ASP A 37 8.37 -8.92 2.74
CA ASP A 37 9.49 -8.96 3.69
C ASP A 37 10.64 -8.12 3.12
N ALA A 38 11.09 -7.12 3.89
CA ALA A 38 12.07 -6.16 3.42
C ALA A 38 13.48 -6.75 3.24
N ARG A 39 13.79 -7.88 3.88
CA ARG A 39 15.11 -8.52 3.79
C ARG A 39 15.21 -9.44 2.57
N THR A 40 14.15 -10.20 2.33
CA THR A 40 14.13 -11.30 1.36
C THR A 40 13.37 -10.95 0.08
N GLY A 41 12.55 -9.89 0.11
CA GLY A 41 11.63 -9.55 -0.97
C GLY A 41 10.45 -10.52 -1.10
N LYS A 42 10.32 -11.48 -0.18
CA LYS A 42 9.22 -12.46 -0.20
C LYS A 42 7.88 -11.75 -0.03
N VAL A 43 6.92 -12.09 -0.87
CA VAL A 43 5.53 -11.64 -0.71
C VAL A 43 4.94 -12.25 0.57
N LEU A 44 4.49 -11.39 1.48
CA LEU A 44 3.86 -11.78 2.73
C LEU A 44 2.34 -11.66 2.66
N ARG A 45 1.83 -10.67 1.93
CA ARG A 45 0.40 -10.41 1.79
C ARG A 45 0.08 -9.77 0.45
N GLU A 46 -1.04 -10.15 -0.12
CA GLU A 46 -1.62 -9.52 -1.31
C GLU A 46 -3.10 -9.26 -1.08
N GLU A 47 -3.55 -8.07 -1.44
CA GLU A 47 -4.93 -7.64 -1.25
C GLU A 47 -5.44 -6.95 -2.50
N THR A 48 -6.70 -7.20 -2.82
CA THR A 48 -7.41 -6.38 -3.80
C THR A 48 -7.91 -5.13 -3.10
N VAL A 49 -7.38 -3.97 -3.50
CA VAL A 49 -7.76 -2.66 -3.00
C VAL A 49 -8.07 -1.79 -4.21
N ARG A 50 -9.36 -1.66 -4.52
CA ARG A 50 -9.83 -0.83 -5.62
C ARG A 50 -9.40 0.62 -5.39
N GLU A 51 -8.95 1.30 -6.44
CA GLU A 51 -8.41 2.65 -6.35
C GLU A 51 -7.26 2.80 -5.34
N ALA A 52 -6.43 1.75 -5.16
CA ALA A 52 -5.28 1.79 -4.26
C ALA A 52 -4.35 2.94 -4.63
N ALA A 53 -4.37 3.99 -3.80
CA ALA A 53 -3.56 5.16 -3.98
C ALA A 53 -2.24 4.93 -3.23
N GLY A 54 -2.12 5.43 -2.00
CA GLY A 54 -0.84 5.51 -1.29
C GLY A 54 -0.61 4.48 -0.23
N VAL A 55 0.64 4.46 0.23
CA VAL A 55 1.12 3.64 1.34
C VAL A 55 1.97 4.45 2.29
N ALA A 56 1.91 4.10 3.58
CA ALA A 56 2.82 4.62 4.60
C ALA A 56 3.10 3.55 5.67
N PRO A 57 4.25 3.65 6.38
CA PRO A 57 4.47 2.85 7.58
C PRO A 57 3.44 3.23 8.65
N ALA A 58 2.66 2.26 9.10
CA ALA A 58 1.74 2.42 10.22
C ALA A 58 2.42 2.00 11.54
N ALA A 59 1.72 2.17 12.66
CA ALA A 59 2.19 1.63 13.95
C ALA A 59 2.46 0.11 13.86
N HIS A 60 1.62 -0.58 13.08
CA HIS A 60 1.75 -1.98 12.69
C HIS A 60 1.43 -2.11 11.21
N GLY A 61 2.23 -2.87 10.46
CA GLY A 61 2.03 -3.09 9.04
C GLY A 61 2.20 -1.84 8.17
N ILE A 62 1.37 -1.77 7.13
CA ILE A 62 1.36 -0.72 6.12
C ILE A 62 -0.04 -0.12 6.06
N ALA A 63 -0.16 1.20 6.21
CA ALA A 63 -1.41 1.91 5.92
C ALA A 63 -1.57 2.07 4.41
N VAL A 64 -2.80 1.95 3.92
CA VAL A 64 -3.17 2.13 2.51
C VAL A 64 -4.22 3.24 2.39
N SER A 65 -4.06 4.15 1.42
CA SER A 65 -5.10 5.11 1.04
C SER A 65 -5.73 4.77 -0.31
N THR A 66 -6.89 5.34 -0.59
CA THR A 66 -7.59 5.17 -1.88
C THR A 66 -8.19 6.47 -2.41
N TYR A 67 -8.39 6.51 -3.73
CA TYR A 67 -9.11 7.63 -4.37
C TYR A 67 -10.60 7.68 -4.02
N ASP A 68 -11.18 6.59 -3.48
CA ASP A 68 -12.57 6.58 -2.98
C ASP A 68 -12.71 6.99 -1.50
N GLY A 69 -11.64 7.52 -0.92
CA GLY A 69 -11.62 8.19 0.38
C GLY A 69 -11.38 7.28 1.57
N ARG A 70 -10.91 6.05 1.37
CA ARG A 70 -10.41 5.19 2.44
C ARG A 70 -8.99 5.61 2.81
N PHE A 71 -8.72 5.63 4.10
CA PHE A 71 -7.38 5.66 4.67
C PHE A 71 -7.35 4.63 5.79
N ASN A 72 -6.69 3.50 5.53
CA ASN A 72 -6.72 2.31 6.37
C ASN A 72 -8.19 1.88 6.69
N GLU A 73 -8.59 1.90 7.96
CA GLU A 73 -9.94 1.55 8.40
C GLU A 73 -10.91 2.74 8.33
N THR A 74 -10.41 3.97 8.18
CA THR A 74 -11.23 5.18 8.16
C THR A 74 -11.70 5.51 6.76
N ARG A 75 -12.94 6.01 6.62
CA ARG A 75 -13.47 6.51 5.35
C ARG A 75 -13.89 7.97 5.48
N SER A 76 -13.51 8.77 4.50
CA SER A 76 -13.79 10.20 4.40
C SER A 76 -14.57 10.52 3.12
N ARG A 77 -15.17 11.72 3.04
CA ARG A 77 -15.84 12.23 1.83
C ARG A 77 -14.88 12.91 0.84
N ILE A 78 -13.58 12.74 1.03
CA ILE A 78 -12.52 13.27 0.18
C ILE A 78 -11.63 12.13 -0.28
N ALA A 79 -11.03 12.27 -1.45
CA ALA A 79 -10.01 11.34 -1.93
C ALA A 79 -8.71 11.51 -1.12
N TRP A 80 -8.01 10.40 -0.89
CA TRP A 80 -6.68 10.42 -0.30
C TRP A 80 -5.67 9.94 -1.35
N ASP A 81 -4.86 10.86 -1.86
CA ASP A 81 -3.84 10.56 -2.86
C ASP A 81 -2.55 10.02 -2.20
N GLN A 82 -1.47 9.94 -2.98
CA GLN A 82 -0.12 9.61 -2.57
C GLN A 82 0.49 10.64 -1.59
N HIS A 83 1.64 10.30 -0.98
CA HIS A 83 2.42 11.15 -0.05
C HIS A 83 1.89 11.26 1.38
N ILE A 84 1.55 10.11 1.96
CA ILE A 84 1.16 10.01 3.37
C ILE A 84 2.40 10.16 4.27
N VAL A 85 2.32 11.05 5.25
CA VAL A 85 3.34 11.22 6.30
C VAL A 85 2.69 11.12 7.68
N ARG A 86 3.39 10.49 8.63
CA ARG A 86 2.98 10.50 10.04
C ARG A 86 3.34 11.85 10.65
N ILE A 87 2.37 12.49 11.31
CA ILE A 87 2.58 13.71 12.09
C ILE A 87 2.63 13.31 13.57
N GLY A 88 3.74 13.61 14.25
CA GLY A 88 4.04 13.16 15.63
C GLY A 88 4.55 11.72 15.70
#